data_AF-A0A421CEM9-F1
#
_entry.id   AF-A0A421CEM9-F1
#
_cell.length_a   1.000
_cell.length_b   1.000
_cell.length_c   1.000
_cell.angle_alpha   90.00
_cell.angle_beta   90.00
_cell.angle_gamma   90.00
#
_symmetry.space_group_name_H-M   'P 1'
#
loop_
_entity.id
_entity.type
_entity.pdbx_description
1 polymer ?
#
loop_
_entity_poly.entity_id
_entity_poly.type
_entity_poly.pdbx_seq_one_letter_code
_entity_poly.pdbx_strand_id
1 'polypeptide(L)'
;MNKKYPSIIKLVVAGGLGLFALLIPFVAVKILLAIAGIVVIALSLKKFKWLLITLGVMFLVIPVVALTVINGIGSSFLNWPLGFIDSPSILQWFNWIENDGYEYYGDNESRYVRKNSNHKTYMPDKYVDGAKEIIVKGLGFEISFDENSDRIFIPSELNVKSYGGKLEISMPNDMENSTAHITVGTLSKIERLEFDTVFLRLSDRVNVDDMRIETTSGEINGEVLASKAISIEGTSLSITGTLRAPEITIERATSLSFVGSVEAEKFSVQNGVSLAFSMEASKIENLSIHGTVVNGRIKFSDSWIGSRHVNVSGIGGSLNLMMPTDSGGFELITSGRVSVVTEKY
;
A
#
# COMPACT_ATOMS: atom_id res chain seq x y z
N MET A 1 11.09 44.58 24.67
CA MET A 1 11.67 43.39 25.34
C MET A 1 12.51 42.49 24.41
N ASN A 2 13.23 43.02 23.40
CA ASN A 2 13.47 42.25 22.17
C ASN A 2 14.92 42.10 21.66
N LYS A 3 15.95 42.08 22.52
CA LYS A 3 17.35 41.91 22.05
C LYS A 3 18.26 40.97 22.84
N LYS A 4 17.86 40.46 24.01
CA LYS A 4 18.81 39.72 24.87
C LYS A 4 18.89 38.22 24.63
N TYR A 5 17.85 37.53 24.14
CA TYR A 5 17.88 36.07 23.99
C TYR A 5 17.04 35.53 22.80
N PRO A 6 17.45 35.80 21.55
CA PRO A 6 16.72 35.31 20.37
C PRO A 6 16.66 33.77 20.29
N SER A 7 17.61 33.07 20.90
CA SER A 7 17.62 31.60 20.93
C SER A 7 16.62 31.00 21.94
N ILE A 8 16.37 31.69 23.07
CA ILE A 8 15.42 31.21 24.09
C ILE A 8 13.99 31.29 23.56
N ILE A 9 13.64 32.37 22.86
CA ILE A 9 12.32 32.55 22.25
C ILE A 9 12.05 31.45 21.20
N LYS A 10 13.05 31.10 20.38
CA LYS A 10 12.93 30.02 19.39
C LYS A 10 12.71 28.65 20.05
N LEU A 11 13.38 28.39 21.17
CA LEU A 11 13.15 27.17 21.97
C LEU A 11 11.74 27.12 22.57
N VAL A 12 11.23 28.25 23.08
CA VAL A 12 9.85 28.33 23.59
C VAL A 12 8.83 28.07 22.47
N VAL A 13 9.05 28.62 21.27
CA VAL A 13 8.19 28.38 20.10
C VAL A 13 8.23 26.92 19.68
N ALA A 14 9.40 26.29 19.64
CA ALA A 14 9.53 24.87 19.31
C ALA A 14 8.85 23.97 20.36
N GLY A 15 9.00 24.29 21.65
CA GLY A 15 8.28 23.61 22.73
C GLY A 15 6.77 23.76 22.61
N GLY A 16 6.29 24.96 22.23
CA GLY A 16 4.88 25.22 21.94
C GLY A 16 4.36 24.39 20.77
N LEU A 17 5.10 24.30 19.67
CA LEU A 17 4.74 23.47 18.51
C LEU A 17 4.64 21.98 18.88
N GLY A 18 5.56 21.49 19.73
CA GLY A 18 5.51 20.12 20.26
C GLY A 18 4.27 19.87 21.13
N LEU A 19 3.92 20.82 22.01
CA LEU A 19 2.70 20.75 22.82
C LEU A 19 1.43 20.78 21.97
N PHE A 20 1.37 21.63 20.94
CA PHE A 20 0.24 21.68 20.01
C PHE A 20 0.10 20.39 19.20
N ALA A 21 1.21 19.72 18.86
CA ALA A 21 1.17 18.42 18.21
C ALA A 21 0.52 17.33 19.09
N LEU A 22 0.60 17.43 20.43
CA LEU A 22 -0.06 16.49 21.33
C LEU A 22 -1.59 16.65 21.34
N LEU A 23 -2.09 17.85 21.05
CA LEU A 23 -3.52 18.18 21.15
C LEU A 23 -4.31 17.91 19.87
N ILE A 24 -3.63 17.69 18.74
CA ILE A 24 -4.28 17.55 17.43
C ILE A 24 -4.42 16.05 17.09
N PRO A 25 -5.64 15.52 16.85
CA PRO A 25 -5.86 14.09 16.63
C PRO A 25 -5.43 13.59 15.24
N PHE A 26 -4.89 14.45 14.38
CA PHE A 26 -4.47 14.10 13.02
C PHE A 26 -2.97 13.86 12.92
N VAL A 27 -2.57 12.60 12.67
CA VAL A 27 -1.15 12.15 12.60
C VAL A 27 -0.32 12.96 11.61
N ALA A 28 -0.85 13.24 10.41
CA ALA A 28 -0.16 14.04 9.41
C ALA A 28 0.19 15.46 9.91
N VAL A 29 -0.71 16.08 10.69
CA VAL A 29 -0.51 17.41 11.27
C VAL A 29 0.53 17.34 12.39
N LYS A 30 0.53 16.26 13.20
CA LYS A 30 1.58 16.03 14.22
C LYS A 30 2.97 15.95 13.58
N ILE A 31 3.09 15.24 12.45
CA ILE A 31 4.35 15.10 11.70
C ILE A 31 4.81 16.46 11.17
N LEU A 32 3.91 17.24 10.55
CA LEU A 32 4.25 18.58 10.07
C LEU A 32 4.68 19.52 11.20
N LEU A 33 4.02 19.46 12.36
CA LEU A 33 4.38 20.24 13.54
C LEU A 33 5.72 19.80 14.15
N ALA A 34 6.01 18.50 14.16
CA ALA A 34 7.30 17.96 14.60
C ALA A 34 8.44 18.44 13.67
N ILE A 35 8.24 18.40 12.35
CA ILE A 35 9.19 18.93 11.36
C ILE A 35 9.41 20.43 11.60
N ALA A 36 8.33 21.20 11.77
CA ALA A 36 8.42 22.63 12.05
C ALA A 36 9.19 22.90 13.35
N GLY A 37 8.95 22.12 14.41
CA GLY A 37 9.69 22.21 15.67
C GLY A 37 11.19 21.93 15.52
N ILE A 38 11.56 20.86 14.81
CA ILE A 38 12.96 20.50 14.53
C ILE A 38 13.66 21.61 13.73
N VAL A 39 12.99 22.17 12.72
CA VAL A 39 13.53 23.28 11.91
C VAL A 39 13.75 24.52 12.78
N VAL A 40 12.81 24.86 13.66
CA VAL A 40 12.94 26.01 14.57
C VAL A 40 14.09 25.81 15.57
N ILE A 41 14.25 24.61 16.13
CA ILE A 41 15.38 24.25 17.00
C ILE A 41 16.69 24.32 16.24
N ALA A 42 16.76 23.76 15.04
CA ALA A 42 17.97 23.79 14.22
C ALA A 42 18.39 25.22 13.88
N LEU A 43 17.44 26.11 13.55
CA LEU A 43 17.70 27.52 13.29
C LEU A 43 18.23 28.30 14.50
N SER A 44 18.14 27.74 15.71
CA SER A 44 18.68 28.32 16.95
C SER A 44 20.18 28.01 17.17
N LEU A 45 20.73 26.99 16.52
CA LEU A 45 22.14 26.57 16.64
C LEU A 45 23.01 27.26 15.58
N LYS A 46 24.20 27.77 15.91
CA LYS A 46 25.02 28.53 14.94
C LYS A 46 25.80 27.65 13.95
N LYS A 47 26.28 26.48 14.37
CA LYS A 47 27.29 25.69 13.63
C LYS A 47 26.77 24.35 13.07
N PHE A 48 25.64 23.83 13.57
CA PHE A 48 25.15 22.48 13.28
C PHE A 48 23.72 22.45 12.67
N LYS A 49 23.26 23.56 12.09
CA LYS A 49 21.89 23.69 11.55
C LYS A 49 21.53 22.59 10.57
N TRP A 50 22.39 22.38 9.58
CA TRP A 50 22.18 21.39 8.53
C TRP A 50 22.21 19.97 9.07
N LEU A 51 23.17 19.66 9.95
CA LEU A 51 23.31 18.34 10.56
C LEU A 51 22.10 17.99 11.44
N LEU A 52 21.55 18.94 12.20
CA LEU A 52 20.39 18.66 13.04
C LEU A 52 19.08 18.56 12.24
N ILE A 53 18.95 19.31 11.13
CA ILE A 53 17.82 19.15 10.21
C ILE A 53 17.90 17.79 9.52
N THR A 54 19.05 17.42 8.96
CA THR A 54 19.18 16.10 8.31
C THR A 54 19.02 14.97 9.29
N LEU A 55 19.61 15.05 10.48
CA LEU A 55 19.52 13.98 11.48
C LEU A 55 18.13 13.92 12.12
N GLY A 56 17.47 15.06 12.34
CA GLY A 56 16.08 15.11 12.81
C GLY A 56 15.06 14.61 11.76
N VAL A 57 15.25 14.94 10.48
CA VAL A 57 14.42 14.36 9.41
C VAL A 57 14.71 12.86 9.27
N MET A 58 15.99 12.46 9.28
CA MET A 58 16.40 11.07 9.07
C MET A 58 16.07 10.12 10.23
N PHE A 59 16.11 10.58 11.48
CA PHE A 59 15.83 9.72 12.65
C PHE A 59 14.45 9.93 13.27
N LEU A 60 13.70 10.98 12.89
CA LEU A 60 12.40 11.26 13.48
C LEU A 60 11.27 11.25 12.44
N VAL A 61 11.53 11.74 11.23
CA VAL A 61 10.51 11.77 10.16
C VAL A 61 10.54 10.47 9.37
N ILE A 62 11.71 10.00 8.95
CA ILE A 62 11.82 8.75 8.18
C ILE A 62 11.32 7.54 8.98
N PRO A 63 11.63 7.35 10.28
CA PRO A 63 11.11 6.19 11.02
C PRO A 63 9.61 6.28 11.28
N VAL A 64 9.04 7.48 11.46
CA VAL A 64 7.59 7.66 11.63
C VAL A 64 6.85 7.45 10.31
N VAL A 65 7.41 7.92 9.19
CA VAL A 65 6.87 7.67 7.84
C VAL A 65 7.03 6.20 7.45
N ALA A 66 8.19 5.60 7.76
CA ALA A 66 8.41 4.16 7.60
C ALA A 66 7.45 3.36 8.47
N LEU A 67 7.14 3.78 9.71
CA LEU A 67 6.17 3.09 10.57
C LEU A 67 4.72 3.21 10.08
N THR A 68 4.32 4.36 9.55
CA THR A 68 3.01 4.45 8.87
C THR A 68 2.93 3.55 7.63
N VAL A 69 4.09 3.11 7.10
CA VAL A 69 4.23 2.12 6.03
C VAL A 69 4.39 0.68 6.60
N ILE A 70 4.74 0.50 7.89
CA ILE A 70 5.03 -0.78 8.56
C ILE A 70 3.79 -1.64 8.82
N ASN A 71 2.57 -1.08 8.82
CA ASN A 71 1.35 -1.91 8.84
C ASN A 71 1.16 -2.80 7.58
N GLY A 72 2.09 -2.77 6.61
CA GLY A 72 2.01 -3.60 5.40
C GLY A 72 3.32 -4.17 4.85
N ILE A 73 4.45 -4.15 5.59
CA ILE A 73 5.73 -4.66 5.04
C ILE A 73 6.35 -5.71 5.96
N GLY A 74 6.44 -6.94 5.44
CA GLY A 74 7.18 -8.03 6.05
C GLY A 74 8.66 -7.70 6.30
N SER A 75 9.26 -8.42 7.25
CA SER A 75 10.57 -8.21 7.90
C SER A 75 11.82 -8.10 7.02
N SER A 76 11.71 -7.98 5.70
CA SER A 76 12.86 -7.96 4.77
C SER A 76 13.30 -6.54 4.36
N PHE A 77 12.50 -5.51 4.63
CA PHE A 77 12.84 -4.11 4.28
C PHE A 77 13.90 -3.48 5.21
N LEU A 78 14.11 -4.04 6.40
CA LEU A 78 14.97 -3.46 7.42
C LEU A 78 16.48 -3.73 7.25
N ASN A 79 16.88 -4.57 6.29
CA ASN A 79 18.29 -4.93 6.12
C ASN A 79 19.15 -3.88 5.41
N TRP A 80 18.61 -2.75 4.94
CA TRP A 80 19.45 -1.65 4.46
C TRP A 80 18.70 -0.30 4.36
N PRO A 81 19.19 0.82 4.93
CA PRO A 81 20.49 1.03 5.59
C PRO A 81 20.40 1.05 7.14
N LEU A 82 19.27 0.67 7.74
CA LEU A 82 19.02 0.77 9.20
C LEU A 82 19.02 -0.59 9.90
N GLY A 83 20.06 -1.41 9.68
CA GLY A 83 20.26 -2.75 10.27
C GLY A 83 20.43 -2.80 11.80
N PHE A 84 19.84 -1.86 12.53
CA PHE A 84 19.79 -1.79 14.00
C PHE A 84 18.35 -1.95 14.54
N ILE A 85 17.33 -2.00 13.67
CA ILE A 85 15.90 -1.98 14.07
C ILE A 85 15.41 -3.39 14.48
N ASP A 86 16.17 -4.45 14.27
CA ASP A 86 15.81 -5.82 14.70
C ASP A 86 15.93 -6.06 16.22
N SER A 87 16.16 -5.01 17.03
CA SER A 87 16.19 -5.17 18.48
C SER A 87 14.77 -5.18 19.06
N PRO A 88 14.39 -6.23 19.84
CA PRO A 88 13.06 -6.34 20.47
C PRO A 88 12.69 -5.12 21.34
N SER A 89 13.69 -4.43 21.87
CA SER A 89 13.54 -3.21 22.67
C SER A 89 13.07 -2.00 21.87
N ILE A 90 13.46 -1.86 20.60
CA ILE A 90 13.08 -0.71 19.76
C ILE A 90 11.64 -0.86 19.26
N LEU A 91 11.23 -2.06 18.85
CA LEU A 91 9.83 -2.37 18.52
C LEU A 91 8.90 -2.15 19.73
N GLN A 92 9.32 -2.53 20.94
CA GLN A 92 8.59 -2.20 22.18
C GLN A 92 8.54 -0.70 22.46
N TRP A 93 9.59 0.05 22.11
CA TRP A 93 9.63 1.50 22.26
C TRP A 93 8.75 2.23 21.24
N PHE A 94 8.45 1.63 20.08
CA PHE A 94 7.55 2.19 19.05
C PHE A 94 6.08 1.74 19.17
N ASN A 95 5.79 0.72 19.99
CA ASN A 95 4.43 0.32 20.37
C ASN A 95 3.61 1.41 21.09
N TRP A 96 4.20 2.55 21.45
CA TRP A 96 3.46 3.72 21.95
C TRP A 96 2.93 4.63 20.82
N ILE A 97 3.44 4.53 19.59
CA ILE A 97 3.02 5.33 18.42
C ILE A 97 1.95 4.61 17.59
N GLU A 98 2.00 3.28 17.51
CA GLU A 98 1.00 2.44 16.81
C GLU A 98 -0.29 2.19 17.61
N ASN A 99 -0.44 2.87 18.73
CA ASN A 99 -1.42 2.50 19.73
C ASN A 99 -2.27 3.71 20.14
N ASP A 100 -3.09 4.19 19.21
CA ASP A 100 -4.27 5.04 19.50
C ASP A 100 -5.40 4.24 20.20
N GLY A 101 -5.00 3.33 21.10
CA GLY A 101 -5.82 2.38 21.83
C GLY A 101 -5.73 2.47 23.35
N TYR A 102 -4.91 3.37 23.92
CA TYR A 102 -4.82 3.53 25.37
C TYR A 102 -4.95 5.00 25.77
N GLU A 103 -6.12 5.36 26.32
CA GLU A 103 -6.25 6.58 27.12
C GLU A 103 -5.70 6.31 28.53
N TYR A 104 -4.77 7.14 28.96
CA TYR A 104 -4.31 7.17 30.33
C TYR A 104 -5.34 7.92 31.18
N TYR A 105 -6.30 7.21 31.76
CA TYR A 105 -6.99 7.72 32.95
C TYR A 105 -6.20 7.25 34.17
N GLY A 106 -5.43 8.17 34.73
CA GLY A 106 -4.78 7.96 36.00
C GLY A 106 -5.83 7.88 37.10
N ASP A 107 -6.13 6.67 37.56
CA ASP A 107 -6.48 6.39 38.94
C ASP A 107 -6.18 4.92 39.29
N ASN A 108 -5.02 4.72 39.91
CA ASN A 108 -4.67 3.72 40.93
C ASN A 108 -5.17 2.26 40.88
N GLU A 109 -5.55 1.70 39.74
CA GLU A 109 -5.58 0.23 39.58
C GLU A 109 -4.96 -0.19 38.26
N SER A 110 -3.84 -0.92 38.36
CA SER A 110 -3.10 -1.53 37.25
C SER A 110 -3.93 -2.61 36.54
N ARG A 111 -4.89 -2.20 35.71
CA ARG A 111 -5.55 -3.06 34.72
C ARG A 111 -5.47 -2.42 33.35
N TYR A 112 -4.72 -3.06 32.46
CA TYR A 112 -4.75 -2.76 31.03
C TYR A 112 -6.15 -3.13 30.51
N VAL A 113 -7.03 -2.14 30.37
CA VAL A 113 -8.32 -2.33 29.69
C VAL A 113 -8.11 -2.01 28.21
N ARG A 114 -8.08 -3.05 27.39
CA ARG A 114 -8.02 -2.97 25.91
C ARG A 114 -9.20 -2.11 25.45
N LYS A 115 -8.95 -1.04 24.69
CA LYS A 115 -10.04 -0.31 23.99
C LYS A 115 -10.77 -1.35 23.15
N ASN A 116 -12.04 -1.57 23.49
CA ASN A 116 -12.89 -2.49 22.76
C ASN A 116 -13.03 -1.89 21.34
N SER A 117 -12.25 -2.38 20.39
CA SER A 117 -12.48 -2.03 18.99
C SER A 117 -13.86 -2.60 18.69
N ASN A 118 -14.85 -1.74 18.47
CA ASN A 118 -16.20 -2.15 18.05
C ASN A 118 -16.20 -2.73 16.61
N HIS A 119 -15.07 -3.29 16.17
CA HIS A 119 -14.93 -3.93 14.89
C HIS A 119 -15.76 -5.20 14.87
N LYS A 120 -16.58 -5.35 13.84
CA LYS A 120 -17.41 -6.53 13.63
C LYS A 120 -17.02 -7.23 12.36
N THR A 121 -16.90 -8.54 12.43
CA THR A 121 -16.65 -9.38 11.26
C THR A 121 -17.89 -10.21 10.97
N TYR A 122 -18.38 -10.12 9.73
CA TYR A 122 -19.59 -10.81 9.28
C TYR A 122 -19.17 -12.01 8.44
N MET A 123 -19.52 -13.20 8.93
CA MET A 123 -19.24 -14.47 8.24
C MET A 123 -20.37 -14.79 7.26
N PRO A 124 -20.08 -15.50 6.17
CA PRO A 124 -21.11 -15.90 5.24
C PRO A 124 -22.02 -16.96 5.84
N ASP A 125 -23.32 -16.82 5.60
CA ASP A 125 -24.39 -17.70 6.10
C ASP A 125 -25.50 -17.93 5.04
N LYS A 126 -25.40 -17.25 3.89
CA LYS A 126 -26.40 -17.24 2.83
C LYS A 126 -25.75 -17.43 1.47
N TYR A 127 -26.31 -18.36 0.68
CA TYR A 127 -25.95 -18.51 -0.72
C TYR A 127 -26.83 -17.65 -1.63
N VAL A 128 -26.19 -17.01 -2.60
CA VAL A 128 -26.83 -16.33 -3.72
C VAL A 128 -26.28 -16.86 -5.03
N ASP A 129 -27.06 -16.72 -6.09
CA ASP A 129 -26.65 -17.20 -7.41
C ASP A 129 -25.58 -16.29 -8.00
N GLY A 130 -24.61 -16.88 -8.70
CA GLY A 130 -23.56 -16.14 -9.39
C GLY A 130 -24.10 -15.32 -10.57
N ALA A 131 -23.25 -14.46 -11.12
CA ALA A 131 -23.56 -13.64 -12.28
C ALA A 131 -22.32 -13.44 -13.16
N LYS A 132 -22.54 -13.03 -14.41
CA LYS A 132 -21.45 -12.72 -15.35
C LYS A 132 -20.71 -11.45 -14.95
N GLU A 133 -21.44 -10.48 -14.41
CA GLU A 133 -20.87 -9.26 -13.86
C GLU A 133 -21.14 -9.22 -12.36
N ILE A 134 -20.09 -9.15 -11.55
CA ILE A 134 -20.18 -9.08 -10.09
C ILE A 134 -19.53 -7.78 -9.64
N ILE A 135 -20.27 -6.99 -8.86
CA ILE A 135 -19.79 -5.73 -8.28
C ILE A 135 -19.97 -5.78 -6.77
N VAL A 136 -18.88 -5.54 -6.03
CA VAL A 136 -18.87 -5.52 -4.56
C VAL A 136 -18.54 -4.11 -4.08
N LYS A 137 -19.42 -3.53 -3.25
CA LYS A 137 -19.31 -2.14 -2.77
C LYS A 137 -19.41 -2.01 -1.26
N GLY A 138 -18.57 -1.17 -0.65
CA GLY A 138 -18.71 -0.85 0.79
C GLY A 138 -17.41 -0.64 1.54
N LEU A 139 -17.45 -0.76 2.88
CA LEU A 139 -16.30 -0.41 3.71
C LEU A 139 -15.20 -1.47 3.67
N GLY A 140 -15.46 -2.68 4.17
CA GLY A 140 -14.42 -3.71 4.31
C GLY A 140 -14.86 -5.08 3.81
N PHE A 141 -14.06 -5.69 2.96
CA PHE A 141 -14.31 -7.03 2.45
C PHE A 141 -13.06 -7.92 2.48
N GLU A 142 -13.25 -9.17 2.90
CA GLU A 142 -12.32 -10.26 2.61
C GLU A 142 -12.99 -11.21 1.62
N ILE A 143 -12.34 -11.43 0.48
CA ILE A 143 -12.86 -12.22 -0.62
C ILE A 143 -11.97 -13.43 -0.83
N SER A 144 -12.60 -14.59 -0.86
CA SER A 144 -12.02 -15.88 -1.25
C SER A 144 -12.72 -16.40 -2.50
N PHE A 145 -12.06 -17.28 -3.25
CA PHE A 145 -12.61 -17.86 -4.47
C PHE A 145 -12.73 -19.37 -4.37
N ASP A 146 -13.85 -19.92 -4.82
CA ASP A 146 -14.10 -21.36 -4.86
C ASP A 146 -14.31 -21.82 -6.32
N GLU A 147 -13.34 -22.54 -6.87
CA GLU A 147 -13.39 -23.08 -8.23
C GLU A 147 -14.42 -24.21 -8.42
N ASN A 148 -14.94 -24.78 -7.34
CA ASN A 148 -15.86 -25.91 -7.38
C ASN A 148 -17.34 -25.48 -7.24
N SER A 149 -17.61 -24.19 -7.02
CA SER A 149 -18.95 -23.65 -6.82
C SER A 149 -19.29 -22.63 -7.92
N ASP A 150 -20.55 -22.62 -8.34
CA ASP A 150 -21.14 -21.57 -9.19
C ASP A 150 -21.96 -20.53 -8.39
N ARG A 151 -22.06 -20.73 -7.07
CA ARG A 151 -22.79 -19.86 -6.14
C ARG A 151 -21.83 -19.02 -5.32
N ILE A 152 -22.33 -17.89 -4.83
CA ILE A 152 -21.59 -16.97 -3.98
C ILE A 152 -22.13 -17.11 -2.56
N PHE A 153 -21.23 -17.30 -1.59
CA PHE A 153 -21.55 -17.40 -0.18
C PHE A 153 -21.25 -16.07 0.50
N ILE A 154 -22.28 -15.44 1.06
CA ILE A 154 -22.24 -14.08 1.60
C ILE A 154 -22.90 -14.02 3.00
N PRO A 155 -22.61 -12.98 3.80
CA PRO A 155 -23.39 -12.67 4.99
C PRO A 155 -24.79 -12.17 4.61
N SER A 156 -25.80 -12.61 5.36
CA SER A 156 -27.21 -12.31 5.12
C SER A 156 -27.56 -10.82 5.31
N GLU A 157 -26.70 -10.08 6.03
CA GLU A 157 -26.81 -8.64 6.25
C GLU A 157 -26.42 -7.79 5.03
N LEU A 158 -25.71 -8.36 4.05
CA LEU A 158 -25.36 -7.61 2.84
C LEU A 158 -26.58 -7.41 1.93
N ASN A 159 -26.64 -6.23 1.32
CA ASN A 159 -27.65 -5.92 0.32
C ASN A 159 -27.26 -6.54 -1.02
N VAL A 160 -28.17 -7.33 -1.59
CA VAL A 160 -27.98 -8.00 -2.88
C VAL A 160 -29.02 -7.53 -3.89
N LYS A 161 -28.56 -7.06 -5.05
CA LYS A 161 -29.41 -6.71 -6.19
C LYS A 161 -28.95 -7.48 -7.41
N SER A 162 -29.87 -8.21 -8.03
CA SER A 162 -29.60 -8.92 -9.29
C SER A 162 -30.49 -8.36 -10.39
N TYR A 163 -29.90 -7.90 -11.48
CA TYR A 163 -30.63 -7.40 -12.64
C TYR A 163 -29.79 -7.54 -13.92
N GLY A 164 -30.40 -8.03 -15.00
CA GLY A 164 -29.77 -8.03 -16.33
C GLY A 164 -28.43 -8.80 -16.44
N GLY A 165 -28.22 -9.86 -15.64
CA GLY A 165 -26.96 -10.62 -15.64
C GLY A 165 -25.83 -10.00 -14.80
N LYS A 166 -26.13 -8.90 -14.09
CA LYS A 166 -25.28 -8.26 -13.09
C LYS A 166 -25.76 -8.59 -11.68
N LEU A 167 -24.82 -8.90 -10.80
CA LEU A 167 -25.01 -9.01 -9.35
C LEU A 167 -24.26 -7.90 -8.65
N GLU A 168 -24.97 -7.12 -7.85
CA GLU A 168 -24.40 -6.10 -6.99
C GLU A 168 -24.55 -6.52 -5.53
N ILE A 169 -23.43 -6.60 -4.82
CA ILE A 169 -23.35 -6.89 -3.39
C ILE A 169 -22.85 -5.63 -2.71
N SER A 170 -23.60 -5.11 -1.74
CA SER A 170 -23.25 -3.86 -1.07
C SER A 170 -23.41 -3.94 0.44
N MET A 171 -22.48 -3.32 1.16
CA MET A 171 -22.57 -3.16 2.61
C MET A 171 -23.55 -2.03 2.95
N PRO A 172 -24.59 -2.28 3.77
CA PRO A 172 -25.49 -1.22 4.23
C PRO A 172 -24.78 -0.20 5.13
N ASN A 173 -25.36 1.00 5.23
CA ASN A 173 -24.75 2.15 5.91
C ASN A 173 -24.60 2.00 7.43
N ASP A 174 -25.36 1.11 8.05
CA ASP A 174 -25.34 0.85 9.50
C ASP A 174 -24.23 -0.13 9.93
N MET A 175 -23.55 -0.75 8.96
CA MET A 175 -22.40 -1.64 9.19
C MET A 175 -21.09 -0.86 9.34
N GLU A 176 -21.04 0.05 10.31
CA GLU A 176 -19.85 0.85 10.61
C GLU A 176 -18.69 -0.02 11.15
N ASN A 177 -17.47 0.32 10.74
CA ASN A 177 -16.24 -0.34 11.18
C ASN A 177 -16.31 -1.88 11.10
N SER A 178 -16.74 -2.40 9.95
CA SER A 178 -16.96 -3.83 9.78
C SER A 178 -16.28 -4.40 8.56
N THR A 179 -16.05 -5.71 8.60
CA THR A 179 -15.51 -6.49 7.49
C THR A 179 -16.46 -7.65 7.19
N ALA A 180 -16.82 -7.82 5.92
CA ALA A 180 -17.63 -8.94 5.45
C ALA A 180 -16.78 -9.96 4.70
N HIS A 181 -16.93 -11.23 5.04
CA HIS A 181 -16.27 -12.34 4.35
C HIS A 181 -17.20 -12.86 3.25
N ILE A 182 -16.70 -12.92 2.03
CA ILE A 182 -17.44 -13.44 0.87
C ILE A 182 -16.60 -14.53 0.21
N THR A 183 -17.25 -15.64 -0.15
CA THR A 183 -16.66 -16.65 -1.03
C THR A 183 -17.37 -16.62 -2.37
N VAL A 184 -16.64 -16.25 -3.43
CA VAL A 184 -17.18 -16.18 -4.79
C VAL A 184 -16.91 -17.49 -5.50
N GLY A 185 -17.98 -18.19 -5.89
CA GLY A 185 -17.88 -19.35 -6.78
C GLY A 185 -17.43 -18.93 -8.18
N THR A 186 -16.42 -19.61 -8.71
CA THR A 186 -15.79 -19.31 -10.02
C THR A 186 -15.95 -20.43 -11.04
N LEU A 187 -16.76 -21.46 -10.76
CA LEU A 187 -17.06 -22.54 -11.70
C LEU A 187 -17.75 -22.01 -12.97
N SER A 188 -18.60 -21.00 -12.82
CA SER A 188 -19.20 -20.27 -13.93
C SER A 188 -18.30 -19.13 -14.39
N LYS A 189 -18.24 -18.89 -15.71
CA LYS A 189 -17.44 -17.79 -16.28
C LYS A 189 -17.91 -16.43 -15.77
N ILE A 190 -16.99 -15.66 -15.20
CA ILE A 190 -17.18 -14.26 -14.81
C ILE A 190 -16.57 -13.35 -15.89
N GLU A 191 -17.40 -12.52 -16.52
CA GLU A 191 -16.97 -11.57 -17.54
C GLU A 191 -16.39 -10.29 -16.92
N ARG A 192 -16.90 -9.88 -15.76
CA ARG A 192 -16.41 -8.71 -15.03
C ARG A 192 -16.52 -8.91 -13.53
N LEU A 193 -15.42 -8.68 -12.83
CA LEU A 193 -15.39 -8.62 -11.37
C LEU A 193 -14.87 -7.26 -10.93
N GLU A 194 -15.68 -6.54 -10.15
CA GLU A 194 -15.40 -5.18 -9.71
C GLU A 194 -15.50 -5.06 -8.19
N PHE A 195 -14.52 -4.40 -7.59
CA PHE A 195 -14.51 -4.02 -6.18
C PHE A 195 -14.39 -2.51 -6.05
N ASP A 196 -15.31 -1.89 -5.31
CA ASP A 196 -15.33 -0.46 -4.97
C ASP A 196 -15.45 -0.35 -3.44
N THR A 197 -14.29 -0.24 -2.79
CA THR A 197 -14.20 -0.53 -1.35
C THR A 197 -13.29 0.45 -0.60
N VAL A 198 -13.39 0.52 0.72
CA VAL A 198 -12.36 1.21 1.53
C VAL A 198 -11.21 0.26 1.86
N PHE A 199 -11.54 -0.97 2.26
CA PHE A 199 -10.60 -2.05 2.53
C PHE A 199 -10.98 -3.30 1.75
N LEU A 200 -10.00 -3.90 1.08
CA LEU A 200 -10.16 -5.13 0.33
C LEU A 200 -9.00 -6.09 0.63
N ARG A 201 -9.33 -7.32 1.00
CA ARG A 201 -8.40 -8.45 0.96
C ARG A 201 -8.90 -9.46 -0.06
N LEU A 202 -8.09 -9.75 -1.07
CA LEU A 202 -8.32 -10.85 -2.01
C LEU A 202 -7.38 -11.99 -1.69
N SER A 203 -7.91 -13.21 -1.63
CA SER A 203 -7.13 -14.43 -1.48
C SER A 203 -7.48 -15.42 -2.60
N ASP A 204 -6.64 -16.44 -2.80
CA ASP A 204 -6.85 -17.55 -3.75
C ASP A 204 -6.67 -17.18 -5.24
N ARG A 205 -7.02 -18.12 -6.13
CA ARG A 205 -6.95 -17.96 -7.58
C ARG A 205 -8.32 -17.58 -8.15
N VAL A 206 -8.34 -16.61 -9.05
CA VAL A 206 -9.53 -16.21 -9.81
C VAL A 206 -9.22 -16.08 -11.30
N ASN A 207 -10.16 -16.53 -12.14
CA ASN A 207 -10.11 -16.37 -13.59
C ASN A 207 -11.34 -15.59 -14.07
N VAL A 208 -11.12 -14.43 -14.71
CA VAL A 208 -12.15 -13.52 -15.22
C VAL A 208 -11.81 -13.02 -16.61
N ASP A 209 -12.74 -12.35 -17.29
CA ASP A 209 -12.35 -11.57 -18.47
C ASP A 209 -11.75 -10.21 -18.09
N ASP A 210 -12.37 -9.48 -17.17
CA ASP A 210 -11.97 -8.13 -16.75
C ASP A 210 -12.03 -7.99 -15.23
N MET A 211 -10.92 -7.52 -14.62
CA MET A 211 -10.82 -7.24 -13.19
C MET A 211 -10.65 -5.75 -12.95
N ARG A 212 -11.50 -5.18 -12.08
CA ARG A 212 -11.40 -3.79 -11.62
C ARG A 212 -11.39 -3.72 -10.10
N ILE A 213 -10.38 -3.07 -9.53
CA ILE A 213 -10.25 -2.88 -8.09
C ILE A 213 -10.08 -1.40 -7.84
N GLU A 214 -11.03 -0.78 -7.16
CA GLU A 214 -10.92 0.57 -6.60
C GLU A 214 -10.99 0.43 -5.07
N THR A 215 -9.88 0.73 -4.39
CA THR A 215 -9.81 0.56 -2.94
C THR A 215 -8.92 1.59 -2.25
N THR A 216 -9.25 2.00 -1.02
CA THR A 216 -8.30 2.84 -0.27
C THR A 216 -7.12 2.02 0.23
N SER A 217 -7.38 0.82 0.75
CA SER A 217 -6.40 -0.13 1.26
C SER A 217 -6.65 -1.52 0.70
N GLY A 218 -5.77 -2.00 -0.16
CA GLY A 218 -5.87 -3.29 -0.82
C GLY A 218 -4.74 -4.25 -0.43
N GLU A 219 -5.11 -5.49 -0.12
CA GLU A 219 -4.20 -6.62 0.03
C GLU A 219 -4.61 -7.72 -0.96
N ILE A 220 -3.75 -8.00 -1.94
CA ILE A 220 -4.02 -8.99 -2.99
C ILE A 220 -3.01 -10.13 -2.81
N ASN A 221 -3.49 -11.22 -2.22
CA ASN A 221 -2.70 -12.40 -1.86
C ASN A 221 -3.17 -13.62 -2.66
N GLY A 222 -2.69 -13.79 -3.89
CA GLY A 222 -3.15 -14.91 -4.71
C GLY A 222 -2.86 -14.74 -6.19
N GLU A 223 -3.67 -15.39 -7.03
CA GLU A 223 -3.49 -15.39 -8.47
C GLU A 223 -4.70 -14.76 -9.17
N VAL A 224 -4.51 -13.59 -9.79
CA VAL A 224 -5.55 -12.93 -10.58
C VAL A 224 -5.24 -13.10 -12.06
N LEU A 225 -6.07 -13.88 -12.75
CA LEU A 225 -5.96 -14.16 -14.17
C LEU A 225 -7.11 -13.46 -14.89
N ALA A 226 -6.81 -12.48 -15.74
CA ALA A 226 -7.80 -11.81 -16.57
C ALA A 226 -7.50 -11.97 -18.06
N SER A 227 -8.51 -12.32 -18.87
CA SER A 227 -8.33 -12.50 -20.31
C SER A 227 -8.20 -11.19 -21.09
N LYS A 228 -8.65 -10.06 -20.53
CA LYS A 228 -8.61 -8.72 -21.15
C LYS A 228 -7.68 -7.76 -20.41
N ALA A 229 -8.02 -7.41 -19.17
CA ALA A 229 -7.28 -6.41 -18.41
C ALA A 229 -7.45 -6.56 -16.89
N ILE A 230 -6.45 -6.08 -16.15
CA ILE A 230 -6.51 -5.84 -14.71
C ILE A 230 -6.27 -4.35 -14.46
N SER A 231 -7.23 -3.66 -13.86
CA SER A 231 -7.09 -2.27 -13.42
C SER A 231 -7.21 -2.19 -11.90
N ILE A 232 -6.21 -1.60 -11.25
CA ILE A 232 -6.15 -1.44 -9.80
C ILE A 232 -5.91 0.04 -9.49
N GLU A 233 -6.85 0.66 -8.80
CA GLU A 233 -6.70 1.99 -8.25
C GLU A 233 -6.74 1.90 -6.72
N GLY A 234 -5.77 2.50 -6.06
CA GLY A 234 -5.87 2.61 -4.61
C GLY A 234 -4.77 3.39 -3.94
N THR A 235 -4.94 3.70 -2.65
CA THR A 235 -3.99 4.55 -1.92
C THR A 235 -2.85 3.73 -1.32
N SER A 236 -3.18 2.63 -0.64
CA SER A 236 -2.21 1.71 -0.04
C SER A 236 -2.46 0.31 -0.57
N LEU A 237 -1.50 -0.23 -1.34
CA LEU A 237 -1.63 -1.50 -2.01
C LEU A 237 -0.47 -2.43 -1.62
N SER A 238 -0.81 -3.63 -1.15
CA SER A 238 0.12 -4.73 -0.98
C SER A 238 -0.30 -5.86 -1.91
N ILE A 239 0.57 -6.25 -2.83
CA ILE A 239 0.34 -7.33 -3.79
C ILE A 239 1.39 -8.39 -3.53
N THR A 240 0.95 -9.53 -3.02
CA THR A 240 1.77 -10.71 -2.76
C THR A 240 1.23 -11.89 -3.58
N GLY A 241 1.61 -11.97 -4.85
CA GLY A 241 1.02 -12.98 -5.73
C GLY A 241 1.28 -12.77 -7.22
N THR A 242 0.43 -13.35 -8.04
CA THR A 242 0.56 -13.35 -9.51
C THR A 242 -0.57 -12.55 -10.15
N LEU A 243 -0.21 -11.60 -11.01
CA LEU A 243 -1.17 -10.92 -11.89
C LEU A 243 -0.88 -11.30 -13.34
N ARG A 244 -1.91 -11.75 -14.06
CA ARG A 244 -1.80 -12.12 -15.47
C ARG A 244 -2.94 -11.52 -16.28
N ALA A 245 -2.59 -10.66 -17.23
CA ALA A 245 -3.52 -10.13 -18.22
C ALA A 245 -2.75 -9.49 -19.38
N PRO A 246 -3.32 -9.35 -20.59
CA PRO A 246 -2.68 -8.59 -21.66
C PRO A 246 -2.23 -7.19 -21.23
N GLU A 247 -3.09 -6.49 -20.47
CA GLU A 247 -2.82 -5.17 -19.91
C GLU A 247 -3.09 -5.13 -18.41
N ILE A 248 -2.10 -4.62 -17.66
CA ILE A 248 -2.19 -4.41 -16.21
C ILE A 248 -1.83 -2.97 -15.91
N THR A 249 -2.74 -2.27 -15.24
CA THR A 249 -2.56 -0.87 -14.87
C THR A 249 -2.85 -0.68 -13.39
N ILE A 250 -1.92 -0.02 -12.70
CA ILE A 250 -2.06 0.37 -11.29
C ILE A 250 -1.99 1.89 -11.20
N GLU A 251 -3.00 2.54 -10.66
CA GLU A 251 -3.06 4.01 -10.58
C GLU A 251 -3.20 4.52 -9.16
N ARG A 252 -2.67 5.73 -8.93
CA ARG A 252 -2.86 6.54 -7.71
C ARG A 252 -2.38 5.87 -6.41
N ALA A 253 -1.49 4.88 -6.53
CA ALA A 253 -0.83 4.21 -5.41
C ALA A 253 0.10 5.14 -4.64
N THR A 254 -0.38 5.71 -3.53
CA THR A 254 0.49 6.45 -2.62
C THR A 254 1.55 5.53 -2.03
N SER A 255 1.17 4.30 -1.70
CA SER A 255 2.08 3.22 -1.32
C SER A 255 1.74 1.97 -2.13
N LEU A 256 2.75 1.39 -2.80
CA LEU A 256 2.66 0.09 -3.45
C LEU A 256 3.84 -0.77 -3.02
N SER A 257 3.54 -1.97 -2.52
CA SER A 257 4.50 -3.06 -2.42
C SER A 257 4.02 -4.18 -3.33
N PHE A 258 4.83 -4.55 -4.32
CA PHE A 258 4.54 -5.69 -5.20
C PHE A 258 5.66 -6.71 -5.09
N VAL A 259 5.34 -7.83 -4.44
CA VAL A 259 6.18 -9.01 -4.34
C VAL A 259 5.49 -10.18 -5.05
N GLY A 260 6.08 -10.71 -6.12
CA GLY A 260 5.47 -11.85 -6.83
C GLY A 260 5.76 -11.86 -8.32
N SER A 261 4.76 -12.17 -9.14
CA SER A 261 4.96 -12.29 -10.59
C SER A 261 3.92 -11.59 -11.43
N VAL A 262 4.35 -11.15 -12.61
CA VAL A 262 3.52 -10.49 -13.61
C VAL A 262 3.72 -11.15 -14.97
N GLU A 263 2.64 -11.51 -15.64
CA GLU A 263 2.64 -11.86 -17.06
C GLU A 263 1.68 -10.93 -17.81
N ALA A 264 2.22 -10.01 -18.60
CA ALA A 264 1.45 -9.04 -19.38
C ALA A 264 2.21 -8.57 -20.61
N GLU A 265 1.52 -8.02 -21.61
CA GLU A 265 2.17 -7.30 -22.72
C GLU A 265 2.50 -5.86 -22.31
N LYS A 266 1.60 -5.26 -21.54
CA LYS A 266 1.72 -3.91 -21.00
C LYS A 266 1.53 -3.92 -19.48
N PHE A 267 2.51 -3.38 -18.76
CA PHE A 267 2.41 -3.16 -17.32
C PHE A 267 2.70 -1.68 -17.03
N SER A 268 1.74 -1.01 -16.40
CA SER A 268 1.88 0.40 -16.06
C SER A 268 1.53 0.69 -14.60
N VAL A 269 2.34 1.53 -13.96
CA VAL A 269 2.04 2.14 -12.65
C VAL A 269 2.09 3.64 -12.81
N GLN A 270 0.97 4.32 -12.56
CA GLN A 270 0.82 5.77 -12.78
C GLN A 270 0.49 6.50 -11.48
N ASN A 271 0.99 7.73 -11.37
CA ASN A 271 0.71 8.62 -10.24
C ASN A 271 1.05 8.00 -8.87
N GLY A 272 2.13 7.22 -8.82
CA GLY A 272 2.62 6.62 -7.60
C GLY A 272 3.36 7.61 -6.69
N VAL A 273 3.38 7.36 -5.38
CA VAL A 273 4.26 8.13 -4.46
C VAL A 273 5.43 7.29 -3.99
N SER A 274 5.19 6.18 -3.32
CA SER A 274 6.23 5.25 -2.86
C SER A 274 5.98 3.87 -3.44
N LEU A 275 6.81 3.47 -4.41
CA LEU A 275 6.67 2.21 -5.14
C LEU A 275 7.84 1.28 -4.82
N ALA A 276 7.53 0.06 -4.39
CA ALA A 276 8.48 -1.01 -4.10
C ALA A 276 8.15 -2.26 -4.91
N PHE A 277 9.13 -2.74 -5.68
CA PHE A 277 8.99 -3.92 -6.54
C PHE A 277 10.00 -5.01 -6.16
N SER A 278 9.52 -6.24 -6.07
CA SER A 278 10.33 -7.45 -6.03
C SER A 278 9.60 -8.50 -6.86
N MET A 279 9.67 -8.34 -8.19
CA MET A 279 8.82 -9.07 -9.12
C MET A 279 9.60 -9.87 -10.17
N GLU A 280 9.04 -11.02 -10.52
CA GLU A 280 9.37 -11.73 -11.76
C GLU A 280 8.38 -11.30 -12.85
N ALA A 281 8.90 -10.92 -14.02
CA ALA A 281 8.10 -10.43 -15.13
C ALA A 281 8.22 -11.37 -16.32
N SER A 282 7.16 -11.53 -17.11
CA SER A 282 7.22 -12.20 -18.40
C SER A 282 6.33 -11.53 -19.43
N LYS A 283 6.75 -11.58 -20.70
CA LYS A 283 6.05 -11.04 -21.89
C LYS A 283 5.85 -9.53 -21.93
N ILE A 284 6.31 -8.79 -20.92
CA ILE A 284 6.15 -7.33 -20.87
C ILE A 284 7.05 -6.71 -21.93
N GLU A 285 6.43 -6.22 -22.99
CA GLU A 285 7.07 -5.41 -24.02
C GLU A 285 7.14 -3.95 -23.58
N ASN A 286 6.07 -3.46 -22.94
CA ASN A 286 5.93 -2.07 -22.51
C ASN A 286 5.80 -1.99 -20.98
N LEU A 287 6.85 -1.50 -20.34
CA LEU A 287 6.91 -1.25 -18.91
C LEU A 287 6.89 0.25 -18.64
N SER A 288 5.92 0.74 -17.87
CA SER A 288 5.82 2.15 -17.50
C SER A 288 5.66 2.30 -15.99
N ILE A 289 6.56 3.02 -15.32
CA ILE A 289 6.51 3.24 -13.87
C ILE A 289 6.74 4.71 -13.58
N HIS A 290 5.68 5.38 -13.14
CA HIS A 290 5.68 6.79 -12.80
C HIS A 290 5.34 6.95 -11.31
N GLY A 291 6.34 7.32 -10.52
CA GLY A 291 6.12 7.60 -9.11
C GLY A 291 7.09 8.64 -8.54
N THR A 292 6.85 9.11 -7.32
CA THR A 292 7.77 10.05 -6.66
C THR A 292 9.07 9.34 -6.24
N VAL A 293 8.94 8.17 -5.64
CA VAL A 293 10.03 7.27 -5.24
C VAL A 293 9.79 5.89 -5.82
N VAL A 294 10.76 5.36 -6.56
CA VAL A 294 10.68 4.05 -7.21
C VAL A 294 11.87 3.20 -6.79
N ASN A 295 11.61 2.09 -6.10
CA ASN A 295 12.65 1.16 -5.66
C ASN A 295 12.30 -0.27 -6.05
N GLY A 296 13.31 -1.09 -6.32
CA GLY A 296 13.09 -2.53 -6.39
C GLY A 296 13.88 -3.26 -7.45
N ARG A 297 13.47 -4.50 -7.68
CA ARG A 297 13.99 -5.40 -8.71
C ARG A 297 12.84 -5.95 -9.54
N ILE A 298 13.03 -5.93 -10.86
CA ILE A 298 12.18 -6.60 -11.84
C ILE A 298 13.07 -7.56 -12.61
N LYS A 299 12.83 -8.87 -12.46
CA LYS A 299 13.56 -9.91 -13.16
C LYS A 299 12.68 -10.49 -14.27
N PHE A 300 13.04 -10.24 -15.52
CA PHE A 300 12.36 -10.82 -16.66
C PHE A 300 12.76 -12.31 -16.78
N SER A 301 11.80 -13.22 -16.84
CA SER A 301 12.01 -14.66 -16.91
C SER A 301 12.02 -15.20 -18.35
N ASP A 302 11.60 -14.39 -19.32
CA ASP A 302 11.55 -14.71 -20.74
C ASP A 302 12.61 -13.98 -21.55
N SER A 303 13.14 -14.67 -22.57
CA SER A 303 14.00 -14.05 -23.58
C SER A 303 13.16 -13.26 -24.57
N TRP A 304 13.62 -12.07 -24.96
CA TRP A 304 12.91 -11.21 -25.91
C TRP A 304 13.77 -10.87 -27.11
N ILE A 305 13.24 -11.13 -28.29
CA ILE A 305 13.87 -10.78 -29.56
C ILE A 305 13.57 -9.30 -29.82
N GLY A 306 14.59 -8.46 -29.72
CA GLY A 306 14.47 -7.00 -29.82
C GLY A 306 14.57 -6.30 -28.47
N SER A 307 14.05 -5.07 -28.41
CA SER A 307 14.09 -4.23 -27.20
C SER A 307 12.74 -4.19 -26.51
N ARG A 308 12.75 -4.19 -25.18
CA ARG A 308 11.57 -3.83 -24.38
C ARG A 308 11.55 -2.33 -24.12
N HIS A 309 10.41 -1.69 -24.29
CA HIS A 309 10.24 -0.26 -24.02
C HIS A 309 10.00 -0.04 -22.52
N VAL A 310 10.89 0.69 -21.88
CA VAL A 310 10.82 0.93 -20.44
C VAL A 310 10.84 2.42 -20.15
N ASN A 311 9.75 2.92 -19.59
CA ASN A 311 9.62 4.31 -19.17
C ASN A 311 9.55 4.38 -17.63
N VAL A 312 10.54 5.00 -17.00
CA VAL A 312 10.60 5.15 -15.54
C VAL A 312 10.82 6.61 -15.17
N SER A 313 9.92 7.20 -14.39
CA SER A 313 10.07 8.57 -13.90
C SER A 313 9.93 8.65 -12.39
N GLY A 314 10.77 9.47 -11.76
CA GLY A 314 10.58 9.86 -10.37
C GLY A 314 11.64 10.78 -9.80
N ILE A 315 11.39 11.30 -8.59
CA ILE A 315 12.29 12.24 -7.91
C ILE A 315 13.46 11.51 -7.24
N GLY A 316 13.34 10.21 -6.95
CA GLY A 316 14.43 9.40 -6.41
C GLY A 316 14.13 7.90 -6.33
N GLY A 317 15.15 7.12 -5.96
CA GLY A 317 15.07 5.67 -5.80
C GLY A 317 15.97 4.91 -6.78
N SER A 318 15.95 3.58 -6.69
CA SER A 318 16.75 2.69 -7.54
C SER A 318 15.96 1.46 -7.99
N LEU A 319 15.90 1.25 -9.30
CA LEU A 319 15.24 0.11 -9.92
C LEU A 319 16.27 -0.74 -10.68
N ASN A 320 16.39 -2.01 -10.32
CA ASN A 320 17.20 -2.99 -11.04
C ASN A 320 16.32 -3.80 -12.00
N LEU A 321 16.64 -3.77 -13.29
CA LEU A 321 15.98 -4.53 -14.34
C LEU A 321 16.92 -5.63 -14.83
N MET A 322 16.50 -6.88 -14.70
CA MET A 322 17.32 -8.04 -15.10
C MET A 322 16.69 -8.79 -16.25
N MET A 323 17.49 -9.21 -17.24
CA MET A 323 17.02 -10.04 -18.35
C MET A 323 17.96 -11.22 -18.64
N PRO A 324 17.48 -12.29 -19.28
CA PRO A 324 18.34 -13.35 -19.79
C PRO A 324 19.40 -12.83 -20.78
N THR A 325 20.59 -13.44 -20.78
CA THR A 325 21.74 -13.03 -21.63
C THR A 325 21.43 -12.96 -23.13
N ASP A 326 20.55 -13.83 -23.63
CA ASP A 326 20.09 -13.95 -25.01
C ASP A 326 19.02 -12.91 -25.42
N SER A 327 18.55 -12.07 -24.50
CA SER A 327 17.62 -10.97 -24.80
C SER A 327 18.29 -9.80 -25.53
N GLY A 328 17.54 -9.13 -26.41
CA GLY A 328 18.04 -8.00 -27.20
C GLY A 328 18.43 -6.79 -26.34
N GLY A 329 17.52 -6.25 -25.52
CA GLY A 329 17.84 -5.14 -24.61
C GLY A 329 16.64 -4.39 -24.04
N PHE A 330 16.91 -3.23 -23.43
CA PHE A 330 15.91 -2.26 -22.97
C PHE A 330 16.09 -0.94 -23.70
N GLU A 331 14.99 -0.38 -24.22
CA GLU A 331 14.90 1.02 -24.62
C GLU A 331 14.43 1.85 -23.43
N LEU A 332 15.40 2.43 -22.71
CA LEU A 332 15.17 3.15 -21.47
C LEU A 332 14.84 4.62 -21.73
N ILE A 333 13.66 5.04 -21.27
CA ILE A 333 13.28 6.44 -21.11
C ILE A 333 13.18 6.72 -19.62
N THR A 334 14.18 7.41 -19.07
CA THR A 334 14.21 7.76 -17.65
C THR A 334 14.10 9.26 -17.45
N SER A 335 13.31 9.70 -16.47
CA SER A 335 13.24 11.11 -16.09
C SER A 335 13.30 11.32 -14.58
N GLY A 336 13.89 12.46 -14.17
CA GLY A 336 14.13 12.78 -12.76
C GLY A 336 15.43 12.19 -12.22
N ARG A 337 15.45 11.69 -10.97
CA ARG A 337 16.66 11.16 -10.30
C ARG A 337 16.53 9.70 -9.86
N VAL A 338 15.61 8.95 -10.46
CA VAL A 338 15.57 7.49 -10.28
C VAL A 338 16.76 6.88 -10.99
N SER A 339 17.54 6.05 -10.28
CA SER A 339 18.62 5.27 -10.88
C SER A 339 18.08 3.95 -11.40
N VAL A 340 18.09 3.77 -12.72
CA VAL A 340 17.74 2.50 -13.35
C VAL A 340 19.03 1.77 -13.72
N VAL A 341 19.22 0.58 -13.16
CA VAL A 341 20.36 -0.30 -13.45
C VAL A 341 19.84 -1.49 -14.23
N THR A 342 20.56 -1.89 -15.27
CA THR A 342 20.22 -3.06 -16.07
C THR A 342 21.28 -4.14 -15.91
N GLU A 343 20.84 -5.39 -15.83
CA GLU A 343 21.72 -6.55 -15.64
C GLU A 343 21.29 -7.69 -16.57
N LYS A 344 22.27 -8.41 -17.12
CA LYS A 344 22.04 -9.66 -17.85
C LYS A 344 22.48 -10.83 -16.98
N TYR A 345 21.72 -11.93 -17.00
CA TYR A 345 22.02 -13.14 -16.23
C TYR A 345 22.06 -14.42 -17.07
#